data_AF-A0A355FRG6-F1
#
_entry.id   AF-A0A355FRG6-F1
#
_cell.length_a   1.000
_cell.length_b   1.000
_cell.length_c   1.000
_cell.angle_alpha   90.00
_cell.angle_beta   90.00
_cell.angle_gamma   90.00
#
_symmetry.space_group_name_H-M   'P 1'
#
loop_
_entity.id
_entity.type
_entity.pdbx_description
1 polymer ?
#
loop_
_entity_poly.entity_id
_entity_poly.type
_entity_poly.pdbx_seq_one_letter_code
_entity_poly.pdbx_strand_id
1 'polypeptide(L)' 'CYLNGSYDTLQKLMKLVAAEKLGDQIDLHATFCLEQCEQGPAIKVDGEIINGVTPETVEQVFAEKIRKKLPSAKK' A
#
# COMPACT_ATOMS: atom_id res chain seq x y z
N CYS A 1 4.60 5.25 -12.93
CA CYS A 1 3.56 4.86 -11.94
C CYS A 1 2.15 5.28 -12.31
N TYR A 2 1.84 6.57 -12.52
CA TYR A 2 0.47 7.02 -12.80
C TYR A 2 -0.18 6.31 -14.01
N LEU A 3 0.55 6.23 -15.14
CA LEU A 3 0.15 5.47 -16.34
C LEU A 3 0.01 3.95 -16.10
N ASN A 4 0.72 3.40 -15.11
CA ASN A 4 0.66 1.97 -14.73
C ASN A 4 -0.42 1.69 -13.66
N GLY A 5 -1.37 2.59 -13.43
CA GLY A 5 -2.48 2.37 -12.50
C GLY A 5 -2.14 2.60 -11.02
N SER A 6 -1.03 3.29 -10.71
CA SER A 6 -0.67 3.60 -9.31
C SER A 6 -1.73 4.45 -8.58
N TYR A 7 -2.56 5.19 -9.31
CA TYR A 7 -3.70 5.91 -8.75
C TYR A 7 -4.81 4.95 -8.29
N ASP A 8 -5.09 3.92 -9.08
CA ASP A 8 -6.08 2.89 -8.76
C ASP A 8 -5.61 2.06 -7.56
N THR A 9 -4.33 1.69 -7.54
CA THR A 9 -3.67 1.06 -6.38
C THR A 9 -3.87 1.88 -5.11
N LEU A 10 -3.59 3.19 -5.15
CA LEU A 10 -3.76 4.09 -3.98
C LEU A 10 -5.23 4.19 -3.55
N GLN A 11 -6.16 4.37 -4.48
CA GLN A 11 -7.59 4.43 -4.22
C GLN A 11 -8.11 3.13 -3.56
N LYS A 12 -7.70 1.96 -4.08
CA LYS A 12 -8.03 0.66 -3.47
C LYS A 12 -7.45 0.54 -2.07
N LEU A 13 -6.19 0.93 -1.87
CA LEU A 13 -5.54 0.90 -0.56
C LEU A 13 -6.30 1.76 0.45
N MET A 14 -6.65 3.00 0.10
CA MET A 14 -7.46 3.88 0.96
C MET A 14 -8.83 3.27 1.29
N LYS A 15 -9.51 2.68 0.30
CA LYS A 15 -10.81 2.01 0.52
C LYS A 15 -10.69 0.81 1.46
N LEU A 16 -9.68 -0.03 1.29
CA LEU A 16 -9.43 -1.20 2.15
C LEU A 16 -9.16 -0.77 3.59
N VAL A 17 -8.30 0.24 3.77
CA VAL A 17 -7.95 0.79 5.08
C VAL A 17 -9.17 1.39 5.77
N ALA A 18 -10.00 2.13 5.03
CA ALA A 18 -11.26 2.68 5.54
C ALA A 18 -12.28 1.57 5.87
N ALA A 19 -12.42 0.55 5.01
CA ALA A 19 -13.34 -0.56 5.22
C ALA A 19 -12.98 -1.39 6.47
N GLU A 20 -11.69 -1.64 6.69
CA GLU A 20 -11.16 -2.35 7.86
C GLU A 20 -11.05 -1.43 9.10
N LYS A 21 -11.39 -0.14 8.99
CA LYS A 21 -11.20 0.89 10.03
C LYS A 21 -9.76 0.95 10.57
N LEU A 22 -8.80 0.64 9.70
CA LEU A 22 -7.37 0.69 10.01
C LEU A 22 -6.77 2.08 9.83
N GLY A 23 -7.55 3.08 9.42
CA GLY A 23 -7.06 4.46 9.23
C GLY A 23 -6.48 5.11 10.48
N ASP A 24 -6.82 4.61 11.68
CA ASP A 24 -6.21 5.04 12.94
C ASP A 24 -4.81 4.44 13.15
N GLN A 25 -4.54 3.27 12.54
CA GLN A 25 -3.27 2.55 12.65
C GLN A 25 -2.37 2.71 11.42
N ILE A 26 -2.93 3.10 10.28
CA ILE A 26 -2.24 3.22 9.00
C ILE A 26 -2.29 4.68 8.56
N ASP A 27 -1.13 5.33 8.59
CA ASP A 27 -0.92 6.63 7.97
C ASP A 27 -0.57 6.44 6.49
N LEU A 28 -1.46 6.92 5.61
CA LEU A 28 -1.40 6.67 4.17
C LEU A 28 -1.03 7.97 3.45
N HIS A 29 0.25 8.12 3.14
CA HIS A 29 0.74 9.29 2.42
C HIS A 29 1.03 8.99 0.95
N ALA A 30 0.55 9.87 0.08
CA ALA A 30 0.92 9.87 -1.33
C ALA A 30 2.24 10.63 -1.51
N THR A 31 3.33 9.90 -1.76
CA THR A 31 4.62 10.50 -2.10
C THR A 31 4.81 10.53 -3.61
N PHE A 32 5.30 11.66 -4.13
CA PHE A 32 5.57 11.82 -5.55
C PHE A 32 6.93 11.20 -5.90
N CYS A 33 6.88 10.04 -6.56
CA CYS A 33 8.04 9.23 -6.99
C CYS A 33 8.87 8.63 -5.84
N LEU A 34 8.95 7.29 -5.79
CA LEU A 34 9.80 6.55 -4.86
C LEU A 34 11.17 6.20 -5.47
N GLU A 35 11.59 6.91 -6.52
CA GLU A 35 12.81 6.58 -7.30
C GLU A 35 12.81 5.16 -7.88
N GLN A 36 11.61 4.58 -8.01
CA GLN A 36 11.35 3.24 -8.56
C GLN A 36 10.54 3.34 -9.86
N CYS A 37 10.96 4.23 -10.76
CA CYS A 37 10.31 4.38 -12.06
C CYS A 37 10.39 3.11 -12.91
N GLU A 38 11.49 2.35 -12.83
CA GLU A 38 11.69 1.11 -13.61
C GLU A 38 10.84 -0.07 -13.13
N GLN A 39 10.52 -0.13 -11.82
CA GLN A 39 9.77 -1.24 -11.21
C GLN A 39 8.42 -0.79 -10.62
N GLY A 40 7.90 0.34 -11.10
CA GLY A 40 6.66 0.94 -10.62
C GLY A 40 5.40 0.24 -11.16
N PRO A 41 4.32 0.10 -10.36
CA PRO A 41 4.06 0.82 -9.10
C PRO A 41 4.73 0.18 -7.88
N ALA A 42 5.29 1.03 -7.02
CA ALA A 42 5.87 0.63 -5.75
C ALA A 42 5.18 1.36 -4.59
N ILE A 43 5.09 0.70 -3.44
CA ILE A 43 4.60 1.28 -2.19
C ILE A 43 5.69 1.15 -1.13
N LYS A 44 5.74 2.11 -0.19
CA LYS A 44 6.65 2.04 0.95
C LYS A 44 5.86 1.71 2.20
N VAL A 45 6.19 0.61 2.85
CA VAL A 45 5.53 0.15 4.08
C VAL A 45 6.57 0.03 5.18
N ASP A 46 6.50 0.92 6.18
CA ASP A 46 7.40 0.89 7.35
C ASP A 46 8.88 0.87 6.91
N GLY A 47 9.28 1.85 6.10
CA GLY A 47 10.65 1.96 5.58
C GLY A 47 10.99 1.06 4.39
N GLU A 48 10.26 -0.04 4.19
CA GLU A 48 10.54 -1.04 3.15
C GLU A 48 9.81 -0.71 1.85
N ILE A 49 10.54 -0.69 0.73
CA ILE A 49 9.97 -0.46 -0.60
C ILE A 49 9.53 -1.81 -1.18
N ILE A 50 8.27 -1.89 -1.59
CA ILE A 50 7.66 -3.06 -2.22
C ILE A 50 7.30 -2.69 -3.64
N ASN A 51 7.89 -3.39 -4.60
CA ASN A 51 7.68 -3.20 -6.03
C ASN A 51 6.62 -4.15 -6.61
N GLY A 52 6.11 -3.83 -7.80
CA GLY A 52 5.15 -4.69 -8.51
C GLY A 52 3.76 -4.71 -7.89
N VAL A 53 3.37 -3.64 -7.18
CA VAL A 53 2.05 -3.54 -6.55
C VAL A 53 1.06 -2.98 -7.55
N THR A 54 0.31 -3.88 -8.20
CA THR A 54 -0.75 -3.53 -9.15
C THR A 54 -2.08 -3.44 -8.43
N PRO A 55 -3.11 -2.80 -9.01
CA PRO A 55 -4.44 -2.74 -8.41
C PRO A 55 -5.10 -4.12 -8.20
N GLU A 56 -4.65 -5.19 -8.88
CA GLU A 56 -5.09 -6.56 -8.59
C GLU A 56 -4.35 -7.17 -7.41
N THR A 57 -3.02 -7.00 -7.32
CA THR A 57 -2.22 -7.60 -6.25
C THR A 57 -2.22 -6.76 -4.97
N VAL A 58 -2.61 -5.49 -5.02
CA VAL A 58 -2.61 -4.57 -3.87
C VAL A 58 -3.43 -5.09 -2.71
N GLU A 59 -4.55 -5.78 -2.97
CA GLU A 59 -5.43 -6.31 -1.94
C GLU A 59 -4.73 -7.46 -1.17
N GLN A 60 -4.07 -8.35 -1.91
CA GLN A 60 -3.26 -9.43 -1.33
C GLN A 60 -2.01 -8.88 -0.64
N VAL A 61 -1.29 -7.96 -1.27
CA VAL A 61 -0.10 -7.31 -0.68
C VAL A 61 -0.47 -6.56 0.59
N PHE A 62 -1.63 -5.88 0.62
CA PHE A 62 -2.12 -5.23 1.82
C PHE A 62 -2.38 -6.25 2.94
N ALA A 63 -3.10 -7.34 2.65
CA ALA A 63 -3.37 -8.38 3.64
C ALA A 63 -2.12 -9.18 4.08
N GLU A 64 -1.12 -9.34 3.21
CA GLU A 64 0.09 -10.11 3.53
C GLU A 64 1.21 -9.26 4.10
N LYS A 65 1.43 -8.05 3.59
CA LYS A 65 2.55 -7.18 3.97
C LYS A 65 2.12 -6.16 5.02
N ILE A 66 0.98 -5.50 4.82
CA ILE A 66 0.49 -4.46 5.74
C ILE A 66 -0.12 -5.09 6.99
N ARG A 67 -1.05 -6.05 6.87
CA ARG A 67 -1.61 -6.74 8.06
C ARG A 67 -0.57 -7.55 8.85
N LYS A 68 0.47 -8.13 8.24
CA LYS A 68 1.56 -8.79 9.00
C LYS A 68 2.46 -7.79 9.71
N LYS A 69 2.69 -6.60 9.13
CA LYS A 69 3.50 -5.54 9.75
C LYS A 69 2.74 -4.71 10.77
N LEU A 70 1.41 -4.61 10.65
CA LEU A 70 0.61 -3.99 11.69
C LEU A 70 0.85 -4.74 12.99
N PRO A 71 1.27 -4.04 14.06
CA PRO A 71 1.32 -4.64 15.38
C PRO A 71 -0.13 -4.88 15.78
N SER A 72 -0.71 -6.00 15.34
CA SER A 72 -1.92 -6.52 15.93
C SER A 72 -1.57 -6.72 17.39
N ALA A 73 -2.10 -5.83 18.22
CA ALA A 73 -2.28 -6.03 19.64
C ALA A 73 -3.04 -7.34 19.82
N LYS A 74 -2.31 -8.45 19.82
CA LYS A 74 -2.78 -9.71 20.40
C LYS A 74 -2.86 -9.43 21.89
N LYS A 75 -4.08 -9.15 22.34
CA LYS A 75 -4.49 -9.30 23.72
C LYS A 75 -4.50 -10.78 24.08
#